data_AF-A0A955GTI5-F1
#
_entry.id   AF-A0A955GTI5-F1
#
_cell.length_a   1.000
_cell.length_b   1.000
_cell.length_c   1.000
_cell.angle_alpha   90.00
_cell.angle_beta   90.00
_cell.angle_gamma   90.00
#
_symmetry.space_group_name_H-M   'P 1'
#
loop_
_entity.id
_entity.type
_entity.pdbx_description
1 polymer ?
#
loop_
_entity_poly.entity_id
_entity_poly.type
_entity_poly.pdbx_seq_one_letter_code
_entity_poly.pdbx_strand_id
1 'polypeptide(L)'
;MAQFFGLLIVIFAVSALFRPHFLRDVTDDLAQASPLVRLFFSMVAIGGGLAIVLTHNVWVAGWPLIITLIGWGGLIKGVLALVRPQSLILAADVVYGSERRAWVTLVLAALFGAYLTAVGFGCL
;
A
#
# COMPACT_ATOMS: atom_id res chain seq x y z
N MET A 1 6.51 -2.76 14.84
CA MET A 1 5.63 -2.29 13.74
C MET A 1 6.44 -1.74 12.57
N ALA A 2 7.43 -0.86 12.80
CA ALA A 2 8.30 -0.34 11.72
C ALA A 2 9.06 -1.46 10.95
N GLN A 3 9.62 -2.45 11.65
CA GLN A 3 10.27 -3.61 11.02
C GLN A 3 9.33 -4.36 10.06
N PHE A 4 8.10 -4.64 10.50
CA PHE A 4 7.11 -5.37 9.70
C PHE A 4 6.74 -4.61 8.43
N PHE A 5 6.34 -3.34 8.55
CA PHE A 5 5.96 -2.53 7.39
C PHE A 5 7.14 -2.20 6.48
N GLY A 6 8.32 -1.92 7.05
CA GLY A 6 9.54 -1.70 6.30
C GLY A 6 9.87 -2.91 5.43
N LEU A 7 9.96 -4.10 6.02
CA LEU A 7 10.26 -5.33 5.28
C LEU A 7 9.17 -5.65 4.24
N LEU A 8 7.89 -5.54 4.61
CA LEU A 8 6.78 -5.80 3.69
C LEU A 8 6.87 -4.90 2.44
N ILE A 9 7.09 -3.60 2.64
CA ILE A 9 7.17 -2.62 1.55
C ILE A 9 8.43 -2.87 0.70
N VAL A 10 9.60 -3.09 1.31
CA VAL A 10 10.84 -3.36 0.56
C VAL A 10 10.70 -4.62 -0.27
N ILE A 11 10.25 -5.73 0.33
CA ILE A 11 10.12 -7.02 -0.35
C ILE A 11 9.16 -6.88 -1.54
N PHE A 12 8.01 -6.25 -1.33
CA PHE A 12 7.05 -5.99 -2.40
C PHE A 12 7.65 -5.13 -3.51
N ALA A 13 8.23 -3.98 -3.17
CA ALA A 13 8.72 -3.01 -4.13
C ALA A 13 9.89 -3.58 -4.96
N VAL A 14 10.86 -4.22 -4.31
CA VAL A 14 12.00 -4.87 -4.97
C VAL A 14 11.53 -6.01 -5.87
N SER A 15 10.62 -6.86 -5.40
CA SER A 15 10.07 -7.95 -6.22
C SER A 15 9.34 -7.44 -7.45
N ALA A 16 8.59 -6.35 -7.30
CA ALA A 16 7.86 -5.71 -8.40
C ALA A 16 8.79 -4.99 -9.39
N LEU A 17 9.93 -4.44 -8.97
CA LEU A 17 10.91 -3.82 -9.87
C LEU A 17 11.48 -4.79 -10.91
N PHE A 18 11.58 -6.08 -10.57
CA PHE A 18 12.02 -7.13 -11.49
C PHE A 18 10.92 -7.59 -12.46
N ARG A 19 9.70 -7.06 -12.35
CA ARG A 19 8.55 -7.43 -13.17
C ARG A 19 8.02 -6.21 -13.92
N PRO A 20 8.44 -5.99 -15.17
CA PRO A 20 7.89 -4.94 -16.00
C PRO A 20 6.36 -5.04 -16.04
N HIS A 21 5.68 -3.89 -16.05
CA HIS A 21 4.21 -3.78 -16.11
C HIS A 21 3.41 -4.35 -14.92
N PHE A 22 4.04 -5.01 -13.95
CA PHE A 22 3.33 -5.70 -12.85
C PHE A 22 2.24 -4.87 -12.16
N LEU A 23 2.54 -3.61 -11.81
CA LEU A 23 1.53 -2.76 -11.15
C LEU A 23 0.37 -2.39 -12.08
N ARG A 24 0.64 -2.23 -13.38
CA ARG A 24 -0.38 -1.94 -14.38
C ARG A 24 -1.26 -3.15 -14.63
N ASP A 25 -0.66 -4.32 -14.76
CA ASP A 25 -1.38 -5.59 -14.95
C ASP A 25 -2.31 -5.85 -13.75
N VAL A 26 -1.81 -5.64 -12.51
CA VAL A 26 -2.62 -5.76 -11.30
C VAL A 26 -3.79 -4.77 -11.27
N THR A 27 -3.60 -3.53 -11.73
CA THR A 27 -4.69 -2.56 -11.79
C THR A 27 -5.74 -2.92 -12.82
N ASP A 28 -5.33 -3.41 -13.98
CA ASP A 28 -6.22 -3.83 -15.06
C ASP A 28 -7.01 -5.09 -14.64
N ASP A 29 -6.35 -6.07 -14.03
CA ASP A 29 -6.98 -7.27 -13.47
C ASP A 29 -8.02 -6.92 -12.40
N LEU A 30 -7.69 -5.99 -11.49
CA LEU A 30 -8.62 -5.57 -10.44
C LEU A 30 -9.84 -4.80 -11.01
N ALA A 31 -9.65 -4.05 -12.09
CA ALA A 31 -10.73 -3.36 -12.78
C ALA A 31 -11.73 -4.35 -13.42
N GLN A 32 -11.23 -5.44 -13.98
CA GLN A 32 -12.02 -6.49 -14.61
C GLN A 32 -12.47 -7.60 -13.63
N ALA A 33 -12.01 -7.57 -12.39
CA ALA A 33 -12.31 -8.59 -11.38
C ALA A 33 -13.82 -8.73 -11.11
N SER A 34 -14.24 -9.94 -10.75
CA SER A 34 -15.62 -10.20 -10.37
C SER A 34 -16.03 -9.38 -9.14
N PRO A 35 -17.33 -9.07 -8.95
CA PRO A 35 -17.81 -8.36 -7.77
C PRO A 35 -17.39 -9.03 -6.45
N LEU A 36 -17.35 -10.37 -6.43
CA LEU A 36 -16.91 -11.13 -5.25
C LEU A 36 -15.44 -10.88 -4.92
N VAL A 37 -14.55 -10.92 -5.92
CA VAL A 37 -13.12 -10.66 -5.73
C VAL A 37 -12.88 -9.23 -5.22
N ARG A 38 -13.58 -8.25 -5.80
CA ARG A 38 -13.50 -6.84 -5.34
C ARG A 38 -14.01 -6.65 -3.92
N LEU A 39 -15.10 -7.34 -3.54
CA LEU A 39 -15.61 -7.35 -2.17
C LEU A 39 -14.56 -7.89 -1.20
N PHE A 40 -13.98 -9.06 -1.50
CA PHE A 40 -12.94 -9.66 -0.65
C PHE A 40 -11.71 -8.76 -0.52
N PHE A 41 -11.22 -8.20 -1.63
CA PHE A 41 -10.10 -7.26 -1.62
C PHE A 41 -10.38 -6.05 -0.71
N SER A 42 -11.59 -5.49 -0.80
CA SER A 42 -12.02 -4.36 0.02
C SER A 42 -12.12 -4.74 1.51
N MET A 43 -12.69 -5.91 1.81
CA MET A 43 -12.78 -6.43 3.19
C MET A 43 -11.41 -6.66 3.82
N VAL A 44 -10.46 -7.22 3.06
CA VAL A 44 -9.08 -7.40 3.54
C VAL A 44 -8.41 -6.05 3.78
N ALA A 45 -8.58 -5.07 2.89
CA ALA A 45 -8.03 -3.74 3.06
C ALA A 45 -8.61 -3.02 4.30
N ILE A 46 -9.93 -3.11 4.52
CA ILE A 46 -10.61 -2.57 5.71
C ILE A 46 -10.11 -3.27 6.96
N GLY A 47 -10.11 -4.61 6.99
CA GLY A 47 -9.67 -5.39 8.15
C GLY A 47 -8.21 -5.12 8.50
N GLY A 48 -7.32 -5.08 7.51
CA GLY A 48 -5.91 -4.74 7.71
C GLY A 48 -5.72 -3.31 8.23
N GLY A 49 -6.38 -2.32 7.63
CA GLY A 49 -6.33 -0.93 8.09
C GLY A 49 -6.86 -0.77 9.51
N LEU A 50 -8.01 -1.39 9.81
CA LEU A 50 -8.63 -1.35 11.13
C LEU A 50 -7.75 -2.04 12.18
N ALA A 51 -7.17 -3.19 11.88
CA ALA A 51 -6.24 -3.89 12.78
C ALA A 51 -5.04 -3.00 13.14
N ILE A 52 -4.47 -2.28 12.17
CA ILE A 52 -3.38 -1.33 12.43
C ILE A 52 -3.86 -0.18 13.31
N VAL A 53 -5.00 0.44 13.00
CA VAL A 53 -5.54 1.54 13.81
C VAL A 53 -5.80 1.06 15.25
N LEU A 54 -6.39 -0.12 15.44
CA LEU A 54 -6.69 -0.63 16.79
C LEU A 54 -5.43 -1.00 17.59
N THR A 55 -4.34 -1.38 16.93
CA THR A 55 -3.09 -1.80 17.59
C THR A 55 -2.01 -0.71 17.65
N HIS A 56 -2.09 0.30 16.78
CA HIS A 56 -1.04 1.30 16.58
C HIS A 56 -1.59 2.67 16.14
N ASN A 57 -2.41 3.29 16.99
CA ASN A 57 -2.91 4.66 16.81
C ASN A 57 -2.11 5.66 17.67
N VAL A 58 -0.89 5.98 17.23
CA VAL A 58 0.07 6.83 17.95
C VAL A 58 0.39 8.07 17.13
N TRP A 59 -0.16 9.21 17.52
CA TRP A 59 0.03 10.51 16.86
C TRP A 59 1.25 11.26 17.38
N VAL A 60 2.40 10.57 17.43
CA VAL A 60 3.69 11.14 17.86
C VAL A 60 4.59 11.28 16.64
N ALA A 61 5.18 12.46 16.47
CA ALA A 61 6.09 12.75 15.36
C ALA A 61 7.22 11.71 15.26
N GLY A 62 7.55 11.30 14.02
CA GLY A 62 8.52 10.26 13.73
C GLY A 62 7.89 9.05 13.04
N TRP A 63 8.53 7.88 13.17
CA TRP A 63 8.05 6.65 12.55
C TRP A 63 6.69 6.14 13.08
N PRO A 64 6.27 6.35 14.35
CA PRO A 64 4.95 5.88 14.80
C PRO A 64 3.80 6.55 14.03
N LEU A 65 3.91 7.86 13.78
CA LEU A 65 2.94 8.60 12.98
C LEU A 65 2.80 8.03 11.57
N ILE A 66 3.91 7.63 10.94
CA ILE A 66 3.89 7.00 9.61
C ILE A 66 3.00 5.76 9.61
N ILE A 67 3.12 4.91 10.62
CA ILE A 67 2.35 3.66 10.71
C ILE A 67 0.87 3.96 11.01
N THR A 68 0.59 4.94 11.86
CA THR A 68 -0.78 5.41 12.09
C THR A 68 -1.42 5.94 10.81
N LEU A 69 -0.68 6.69 9.98
CA LEU A 69 -1.14 7.16 8.67
C LEU A 69 -1.36 6.00 7.69
N ILE A 70 -0.51 4.97 7.69
CA ILE A 70 -0.71 3.75 6.89
C ILE A 70 -2.01 3.04 7.30
N GLY A 71 -2.28 2.93 8.61
CA GLY A 71 -3.50 2.31 9.13
C GLY A 71 -4.76 3.04 8.67
N TRP A 72 -4.82 4.36 8.93
CA TRP A 72 -5.95 5.19 8.50
C TRP A 72 -6.10 5.26 6.98
N GLY A 73 -5.00 5.43 6.25
CA GLY A 73 -5.01 5.43 4.79
C GLY A 73 -5.49 4.11 4.21
N GLY A 74 -5.06 2.97 4.75
CA GLY A 74 -5.52 1.64 4.37
C GLY A 74 -7.00 1.44 4.64
N LEU A 75 -7.49 1.88 5.81
CA LEU A 75 -8.90 1.81 6.18
C LEU A 75 -9.78 2.65 5.24
N ILE A 76 -9.42 3.91 5.02
CA ILE A 76 -10.14 4.81 4.12
C ILE A 76 -10.14 4.25 2.69
N LYS A 77 -8.98 3.78 2.21
CA LYS A 77 -8.86 3.14 0.89
C LYS A 77 -9.77 1.91 0.78
N GLY A 78 -9.80 1.05 1.79
CA GLY A 78 -10.64 -0.15 1.81
C GLY A 78 -12.13 0.18 1.77
N VAL A 79 -12.58 1.18 2.55
CA VAL A 79 -13.96 1.66 2.53
C VAL A 79 -14.33 2.26 1.17
N LEU A 80 -13.44 3.08 0.59
CA LEU A 80 -13.65 3.62 -0.76
C LEU A 80 -13.71 2.52 -1.82
N ALA A 81 -12.90 1.46 -1.70
CA ALA A 81 -12.92 0.32 -2.61
C ALA A 81 -14.26 -0.41 -2.58
N LEU A 82 -14.86 -0.50 -1.38
CA LEU A 82 -16.16 -1.12 -1.19
C LEU A 82 -17.30 -0.28 -1.75
N VAL A 83 -17.31 1.02 -1.47
CA VAL A 83 -18.42 1.92 -1.81
C VAL A 83 -18.33 2.41 -3.26
N ARG A 84 -17.13 2.74 -3.74
CA ARG A 84 -16.90 3.33 -5.06
C ARG A 84 -15.58 2.83 -5.67
N PRO A 85 -15.51 1.57 -6.13
CA PRO A 85 -14.27 0.98 -6.65
C PRO A 85 -13.68 1.74 -7.84
N GLN A 86 -14.52 2.41 -8.65
CA GLN A 86 -14.11 3.18 -9.83
C GLN A 86 -13.16 4.33 -9.48
N SER A 87 -13.34 5.02 -8.34
CA SER A 87 -12.45 6.14 -7.98
C SER A 87 -11.03 5.68 -7.68
N LEU A 88 -10.89 4.47 -7.14
CA LEU A 88 -9.59 3.87 -6.86
C LEU A 88 -8.88 3.37 -8.11
N ILE A 89 -9.62 2.83 -9.07
CA ILE A 89 -9.04 2.44 -10.36
C ILE A 89 -8.50 3.68 -11.09
N LEU A 90 -9.26 4.77 -11.09
CA LEU A 90 -8.80 6.05 -11.67
C LEU A 90 -7.57 6.61 -10.95
N ALA A 91 -7.58 6.60 -9.61
CA ALA A 91 -6.42 7.02 -8.83
C ALA A 91 -5.18 6.13 -9.11
N ALA A 92 -5.40 4.82 -9.25
CA ALA A 92 -4.34 3.87 -9.56
C ALA A 92 -3.78 4.09 -10.98
N ASP A 93 -4.62 4.38 -11.98
CA ASP A 93 -4.17 4.66 -13.34
C ASP A 93 -3.35 5.97 -13.44
N VAL A 94 -3.73 7.00 -12.67
CA VAL A 94 -2.92 8.22 -12.55
C VAL A 94 -1.50 7.93 -12.04
N VAL A 95 -1.36 7.00 -11.10
CA VAL A 95 -0.07 6.66 -10.47
C VAL A 95 0.70 5.59 -11.28
N TYR A 96 0.01 4.59 -11.81
CA TYR A 96 0.61 3.38 -12.38
C TYR A 96 0.40 3.21 -13.90
N GLY A 97 -0.43 4.05 -14.52
CA GLY A 97 -0.80 3.93 -15.95
C GLY A 97 0.33 4.21 -16.96
N SER A 98 1.51 4.64 -16.50
CA SER A 98 2.71 4.67 -17.34
C SER A 98 3.85 3.94 -16.66
N GLU A 99 4.66 3.22 -17.44
CA GLU A 99 5.80 2.44 -16.94
C GLU A 99 6.77 3.30 -16.11
N ARG A 100 7.04 4.52 -16.58
CA ARG A 100 7.91 5.46 -15.85
C ARG A 100 7.33 5.82 -14.48
N ARG A 101 6.03 6.13 -14.38
CA ARG A 101 5.40 6.48 -13.09
C ARG A 101 5.33 5.27 -12.17
N ALA A 102 5.02 4.08 -12.70
CA ALA A 102 5.03 2.85 -11.93
C ALA A 102 6.42 2.54 -11.37
N TRP A 103 7.46 2.62 -12.21
CA TRP A 103 8.85 2.40 -11.79
C TRP A 103 9.29 3.42 -10.73
N VAL A 104 9.02 4.71 -10.93
CA VAL A 104 9.33 5.76 -9.94
C VAL A 104 8.62 5.47 -8.61
N THR A 105 7.34 5.07 -8.66
CA THR A 105 6.58 4.74 -7.45
C THR A 105 7.19 3.55 -6.71
N LEU A 106 7.63 2.52 -7.43
CA LEU A 106 8.29 1.36 -6.85
C LEU A 106 9.65 1.70 -6.23
N VAL A 107 10.46 2.54 -6.89
CA VAL A 107 11.74 3.00 -6.32
C VAL A 107 11.52 3.82 -5.05
N LEU A 108 10.56 4.75 -5.07
CA LEU A 108 10.21 5.53 -3.87
C LEU A 108 9.70 4.61 -2.75
N ALA A 109 8.87 3.61 -3.08
CA ALA A 109 8.40 2.63 -2.12
C ALA A 109 9.57 1.81 -1.53
N ALA A 110 10.52 1.36 -2.36
CA ALA A 110 11.68 0.61 -1.90
C ALA A 110 12.56 1.43 -0.95
N LEU A 111 12.84 2.70 -1.28
CA LEU A 111 13.60 3.61 -0.41
C LEU A 111 12.87 3.87 0.91
N PHE A 112 11.56 4.11 0.85
CA PHE A 112 10.72 4.35 2.02
C PHE A 112 10.66 3.12 2.94
N GLY A 113 10.49 1.93 2.35
CA GLY A 113 10.54 0.68 3.09
C GLY A 113 11.91 0.45 3.72
N ALA A 114 13.01 0.75 3.01
CA ALA A 114 14.36 0.58 3.54
C ALA A 114 14.62 1.49 4.74
N TYR A 115 14.14 2.73 4.68
CA TYR A 115 14.15 3.65 5.82
C TYR A 115 13.38 3.09 7.02
N LEU A 116 12.15 2.61 6.83
CA LEU A 116 11.36 2.04 7.93
C LEU A 116 11.99 0.76 8.50
N THR A 117 12.62 -0.06 7.67
CA THR A 117 13.40 -1.22 8.11
C THR A 117 14.57 -0.79 8.98
N ALA A 118 15.38 0.18 8.53
CA ALA A 118 16.53 0.68 9.28
C ALA A 118 16.13 1.24 10.65
N VAL A 119 15.11 2.10 10.70
CA VAL A 119 14.55 2.62 11.96
C VAL A 119 13.98 1.49 12.82
N GLY A 120 13.29 0.53 12.22
CA GLY A 120 12.69 -0.59 12.92
C GLY A 120 13.71 -1.49 13.62
N PHE A 121 14.90 -1.67 13.04
CA PHE A 121 15.99 -2.45 13.63
C PHE A 121 16.95 -1.62 14.48
N GLY A 122 16.70 -0.32 14.65
CA GLY A 122 17.56 0.57 15.45
C GLY A 122 18.90 0.91 14.78
N CYS A 123 18.98 0.81 13.46
CA CYS A 123 20.15 1.26 12.68
C CYS A 123 20.18 2.78 12.50
N LEU A 124 19.07 3.47 12.79
CA LEU A 124 18.85 4.92 12.72
C LEU A 124 18.10 5.41 13.95
#